data_AF-A0A7J4FZF8-F1
#
_entry.id   AF-A0A7J4FZF8-F1
#
_cell.length_a   1.000
_cell.length_b   1.000
_cell.length_c   1.000
_cell.angle_alpha   90.00
_cell.angle_beta   90.00
_cell.angle_gamma   90.00
#
_symmetry.space_group_name_H-M   'P 1'
#
loop_
_entity.id
_entity.type
_entity.pdbx_description
1 polymer ?
#
loop_
_entity_poly.entity_id
_entity_poly.type
_entity_poly.pdbx_seq_one_letter_code
_entity_poly.pdbx_strand_id
1 'polypeptide(L)'
;MEPKKIESKRDRLSNLLREIELSVRSIRAIALITKDGLPVSMKLPSDIDTIAFTGISAALYGATESAMHQIKGGYVHWVYVETDSGTLIVMDADPCALVALVSPDANLGFVLVKLKSYVDSIKEHLNSY
;
A
#
# COMPACT_ATOMS: atom_id res chain seq x y z
N MET A 1 31.64 19.99 -7.67
CA MET A 1 30.87 18.73 -7.76
C MET A 1 30.04 18.65 -6.50
N GLU A 2 28.72 18.79 -6.60
CA GLU A 2 27.84 18.59 -5.44
C GLU A 2 27.94 17.13 -4.98
N PRO A 3 27.99 16.86 -3.66
CA PRO A 3 28.00 15.49 -3.18
C PRO A 3 26.70 14.80 -3.59
N LYS A 4 26.79 13.67 -4.29
CA LYS A 4 25.65 12.77 -4.55
C LYS A 4 25.03 12.43 -3.20
N LYS A 5 23.85 13.00 -2.90
CA LYS A 5 23.10 12.68 -1.68
C LYS A 5 22.86 11.17 -1.66
N ILE A 6 23.44 10.48 -0.69
CA ILE A 6 23.15 9.05 -0.46
C ILE A 6 21.68 9.01 -0.04
N GLU A 7 20.82 8.57 -0.95
CA GLU A 7 19.39 8.49 -0.71
C GLU A 7 19.10 7.42 0.34
N SER A 8 18.41 7.81 1.42
CA SER A 8 18.06 6.89 2.50
C SER A 8 16.96 5.92 2.06
N LYS A 9 16.84 4.77 2.74
CA LYS A 9 15.75 3.80 2.49
C LYS A 9 14.37 4.45 2.54
N ARG A 10 14.16 5.36 3.49
CA ARG A 10 12.91 6.11 3.65
C ARG A 10 12.65 7.04 2.47
N ASP A 11 13.68 7.70 1.94
CA ASP A 11 13.56 8.56 0.77
C ASP A 11 13.16 7.75 -0.47
N ARG A 12 13.78 6.58 -0.70
CA ARG A 12 13.43 5.67 -1.81
C ARG A 12 11.97 5.22 -1.74
N LEU A 13 11.51 4.79 -0.57
CA LEU A 13 10.11 4.38 -0.37
C LEU A 13 9.14 5.55 -0.57
N SER A 14 9.52 6.77 -0.15
CA SER A 14 8.70 7.96 -0.40
C SER A 14 8.63 8.33 -1.88
N ASN A 15 9.73 8.16 -2.61
CA ASN A 15 9.78 8.37 -4.05
C ASN A 15 8.95 7.33 -4.81
N LEU A 16 9.00 6.05 -4.43
CA LEU A 16 8.13 5.01 -5.00
C LEU A 16 6.64 5.35 -4.82
N LEU A 17 6.20 5.77 -3.62
CA LEU A 17 4.81 6.19 -3.42
C LEU A 17 4.42 7.37 -4.30
N ARG A 18 5.32 8.34 -4.47
CA ARG A 18 5.10 9.48 -5.35
C ARG A 18 4.98 9.05 -6.82
N GLU A 19 5.78 8.10 -7.27
CA GLU A 19 5.68 7.54 -8.62
C GLU A 19 4.35 6.81 -8.84
N ILE A 20 3.84 6.11 -7.82
CA ILE A 20 2.52 5.48 -7.87
C ILE A 20 1.43 6.53 -8.09
N GLU A 21 1.40 7.60 -7.30
CA GLU A 21 0.39 8.67 -7.44
C GLU A 21 0.43 9.34 -8.83
N LEU A 22 1.64 9.55 -9.37
CA LEU A 22 1.82 10.16 -10.69
C LEU A 22 1.41 9.21 -11.82
N SER A 23 1.63 7.91 -11.67
CA SER A 23 1.30 6.89 -12.67
C SER A 23 -0.16 6.46 -12.64
N VAL A 24 -0.81 6.54 -11.48
CA VAL A 24 -2.21 6.14 -11.27
C VAL A 24 -2.97 7.26 -10.56
N ARG A 25 -3.42 8.25 -11.34
CA ARG A 25 -4.12 9.45 -10.83
C ARG A 25 -5.43 9.18 -10.10
N SER A 26 -6.01 7.99 -10.27
CA SER A 26 -7.24 7.59 -9.59
C SER A 26 -7.01 7.10 -8.16
N ILE A 27 -5.76 7.01 -7.68
CA ILE A 27 -5.44 6.75 -6.29
C ILE A 27 -5.58 8.07 -5.51
N ARG A 28 -6.51 8.11 -4.55
CA ARG A 28 -6.76 9.25 -3.67
C ARG A 28 -5.84 9.27 -2.46
N ALA A 29 -5.43 8.09 -1.99
CA ALA A 29 -4.61 7.94 -0.81
C ALA A 29 -3.77 6.67 -0.92
N ILE A 30 -2.51 6.72 -0.50
CA ILE A 30 -1.63 5.56 -0.49
C ILE A 30 -0.71 5.56 0.73
N ALA A 31 -0.52 4.39 1.33
CA ALA A 31 0.32 4.20 2.49
C ALA A 31 1.06 2.87 2.41
N LEU A 32 2.35 2.88 2.75
CA LEU A 32 3.09 1.70 3.13
C LEU A 32 3.09 1.63 4.65
N ILE A 33 2.57 0.54 5.20
CA ILE A 33 2.42 0.33 6.65
C ILE A 33 3.05 -0.99 7.08
N THR A 34 3.42 -1.11 8.34
CA THR A 34 3.72 -2.43 8.92
C THR A 34 2.44 -3.25 9.02
N LYS A 35 2.56 -4.57 9.20
CA LYS A 35 1.40 -5.47 9.41
C LYS A 35 0.57 -5.08 10.63
N ASP A 36 1.17 -4.40 11.62
CA ASP A 36 0.50 -3.88 12.81
C ASP A 36 -0.09 -2.46 12.63
N GLY A 37 -0.02 -1.88 11.43
CA GLY A 37 -0.64 -0.59 11.13
C GLY A 37 0.21 0.65 11.40
N LEU A 38 1.52 0.49 11.65
CA LEU A 38 2.42 1.64 11.82
C LEU A 38 2.83 2.21 10.45
N PRO A 39 2.73 3.53 10.25
CA PRO A 39 3.18 4.17 9.02
C PRO A 39 4.68 4.01 8.75
N VAL A 40 5.03 3.53 7.55
CA VAL A 40 6.41 3.54 7.02
C VAL A 40 6.62 4.74 6.09
N SER A 41 5.71 4.93 5.14
CA SER A 41 5.69 6.06 4.20
C SER A 41 4.25 6.25 3.71
N MET A 42 3.80 7.49 3.51
CA MET A 42 2.41 7.75 3.14
C MET A 42 2.27 9.01 2.30
N LYS A 43 1.19 9.02 1.51
CA LYS A 43 0.67 10.16 0.77
C LYS A 43 -0.84 10.15 0.92
N LEU A 44 -1.33 10.94 1.86
CA LEU A 44 -2.74 11.04 2.23
C LEU A 44 -3.18 12.50 2.07
N PRO A 45 -4.38 12.75 1.53
CA PRO A 45 -4.99 14.07 1.53
C PRO A 45 -5.41 14.46 2.96
N SER A 46 -5.59 15.75 3.20
CA SER A 46 -5.81 16.31 4.55
C SER A 46 -7.13 15.90 5.19
N ASP A 47 -8.08 15.41 4.40
CA ASP A 47 -9.38 14.91 4.85
C ASP A 47 -9.35 13.46 5.35
N ILE A 48 -8.23 12.74 5.17
CA ILE A 48 -8.07 11.36 5.63
C ILE A 48 -7.30 11.32 6.95
N ASP A 49 -7.95 10.81 7.99
CA ASP A 49 -7.28 10.54 9.26
C ASP A 49 -6.27 9.39 9.08
N THR A 50 -5.02 9.69 9.41
CA THR A 50 -3.90 8.75 9.24
C THR A 50 -4.06 7.51 10.12
N ILE A 51 -4.43 7.68 11.39
CA ILE A 51 -4.50 6.59 12.36
C ILE A 51 -5.64 5.64 11.99
N ALA A 52 -6.80 6.19 11.62
CA ALA A 52 -7.93 5.43 11.14
C ALA A 52 -7.57 4.68 9.85
N PHE A 53 -6.97 5.34 8.87
CA PHE A 53 -6.63 4.73 7.58
C PHE A 53 -5.65 3.55 7.74
N THR A 54 -4.56 3.73 8.49
CA THR A 54 -3.57 2.65 8.67
C THR A 54 -4.07 1.55 9.61
N GLY A 55 -4.75 1.92 10.70
CA GLY A 55 -5.29 0.97 11.68
C GLY A 55 -6.37 0.07 11.11
N ILE A 56 -7.35 0.64 10.38
CA ILE A 56 -8.42 -0.14 9.73
C ILE A 56 -7.84 -1.08 8.68
N SER A 57 -6.88 -0.61 7.89
CA SER A 57 -6.25 -1.42 6.84
C SER A 57 -5.47 -2.61 7.40
N ALA A 58 -4.71 -2.40 8.48
CA ALA A 58 -4.02 -3.48 9.19
C ALA A 58 -5.00 -4.47 9.81
N ALA A 59 -6.07 -3.98 10.44
CA ALA A 59 -7.09 -4.84 11.04
C ALA A 59 -7.82 -5.71 9.99
N LEU A 60 -8.19 -5.13 8.85
CA LEU A 60 -8.82 -5.86 7.74
C LEU A 60 -7.92 -6.96 7.19
N TYR A 61 -6.65 -6.64 6.95
CA TYR A 61 -5.69 -7.59 6.42
C TYR A 61 -5.41 -8.72 7.42
N GLY A 62 -5.16 -8.40 8.70
CA GLY A 62 -4.92 -9.40 9.74
C GLY A 62 -6.13 -10.30 10.03
N ALA A 63 -7.36 -9.74 10.00
CA ALA A 63 -8.58 -10.54 10.11
C ALA A 63 -8.74 -11.50 8.92
N THR A 64 -8.40 -11.04 7.71
CA THR A 64 -8.45 -11.87 6.51
C THR A 64 -7.42 -13.00 6.56
N GLU A 65 -6.18 -12.71 6.96
CA GLU A 65 -5.15 -13.73 7.15
C GLU A 65 -5.58 -14.77 8.20
N SER A 66 -6.14 -14.31 9.32
CA SER A 66 -6.65 -15.19 10.37
C SER A 66 -7.76 -16.10 9.84
N ALA A 67 -8.71 -15.56 9.07
CA ALA A 67 -9.80 -16.34 8.48
C ALA A 67 -9.28 -17.39 7.48
N MET A 68 -8.38 -17.00 6.58
CA MET A 68 -7.79 -17.92 5.59
C MET A 68 -6.96 -19.01 6.25
N HIS A 69 -6.24 -18.69 7.32
CA HIS A 69 -5.51 -19.68 8.10
C HIS A 69 -6.46 -20.76 8.67
N GLN A 70 -7.58 -20.37 9.28
CA GLN A 70 -8.53 -21.30 9.89
C GLN A 70 -9.14 -22.28 8.87
N ILE A 71 -9.44 -21.81 7.67
CA ILE A 71 -10.06 -22.63 6.64
C ILE A 71 -9.05 -23.32 5.70
N LYS A 72 -7.74 -23.20 5.97
CA LYS A 72 -6.67 -23.64 5.06
C LYS A 72 -6.81 -23.07 3.65
N GLY A 73 -7.26 -21.81 3.56
CA GLY A 73 -7.52 -21.08 2.32
C GLY A 73 -6.27 -20.59 1.57
N GLY A 74 -5.09 -20.82 2.14
CA GLY A 74 -3.82 -20.42 1.54
C GLY A 74 -3.39 -19.00 1.90
N TYR A 75 -2.52 -18.44 1.08
CA TYR A 75 -1.88 -17.15 1.32
C TYR A 75 -2.74 -15.97 0.83
N VAL A 76 -2.83 -14.91 1.65
CA VAL A 76 -3.55 -13.69 1.29
C VAL A 76 -2.63 -12.78 0.49
N HIS A 77 -2.83 -12.70 -0.83
CA HIS A 77 -2.06 -11.79 -1.67
C HIS A 77 -2.51 -10.33 -1.54
N TRP A 78 -3.82 -10.12 -1.48
CA TRP A 78 -4.42 -8.80 -1.26
C TRP A 78 -5.83 -8.93 -0.69
N VAL A 79 -6.27 -7.87 -0.02
CA VAL A 79 -7.66 -7.64 0.39
C VAL A 79 -8.22 -6.51 -0.47
N TYR A 80 -9.45 -6.67 -0.92
CA TYR A 80 -10.14 -5.74 -1.80
C TYR A 80 -11.53 -5.44 -1.23
N VAL A 81 -11.81 -4.17 -0.97
CA VAL A 81 -13.09 -3.71 -0.43
C VAL A 81 -13.63 -2.61 -1.33
N GLU A 82 -14.76 -2.88 -1.97
CA GLU A 82 -15.43 -1.94 -2.87
C GLU A 82 -16.66 -1.33 -2.20
N THR A 83 -16.79 -0.02 -2.34
CA THR A 83 -17.92 0.77 -1.85
C THR A 83 -18.39 1.72 -2.96
N ASP A 84 -19.53 2.35 -2.74
CA ASP A 84 -20.05 3.43 -3.60
C ASP A 84 -19.08 4.62 -3.75
N SER A 85 -18.20 4.81 -2.77
CA SER A 85 -17.30 5.96 -2.64
C SER A 85 -15.86 5.65 -3.05
N GLY A 86 -15.62 4.43 -3.54
CA GLY A 86 -14.32 3.98 -4.03
C GLY A 86 -13.93 2.60 -3.51
N THR A 87 -12.65 2.30 -3.64
CA THR A 87 -12.12 0.96 -3.38
C THR A 87 -10.89 1.03 -2.51
N LEU A 88 -10.89 0.32 -1.38
CA LEU A 88 -9.71 0.09 -0.56
C LEU A 88 -9.02 -1.20 -1.00
N ILE A 89 -7.72 -1.11 -1.26
CA ILE A 89 -6.88 -2.24 -1.64
C ILE A 89 -5.74 -2.34 -0.62
N VAL A 90 -5.57 -3.51 0.00
CA VAL A 90 -4.43 -3.79 0.88
C VAL A 90 -3.64 -4.94 0.27
N MET A 91 -2.43 -4.69 -0.22
CA MET A 91 -1.56 -5.70 -0.82
C MET A 91 -0.43 -6.09 0.14
N ASP A 92 -0.10 -7.38 0.18
CA ASP A 92 1.09 -7.83 0.88
C ASP A 92 2.36 -7.23 0.28
N ALA A 93 3.22 -6.65 1.12
CA ALA A 93 4.53 -6.12 0.78
C ALA A 93 5.58 -6.56 1.81
N ASP A 94 5.52 -7.81 2.28
CA ASP A 94 6.31 -8.39 3.38
C ASP A 94 7.71 -7.73 3.58
N PRO A 95 8.04 -7.22 4.79
CA PRO A 95 7.28 -7.27 6.06
C PRO A 95 6.18 -6.21 6.22
N CYS A 96 5.83 -5.51 5.14
CA CYS A 96 4.85 -4.41 5.15
C CYS A 96 3.56 -4.78 4.41
N ALA A 97 2.64 -3.83 4.33
CA ALA A 97 1.48 -3.86 3.45
C ALA A 97 1.35 -2.51 2.72
N LEU A 98 1.05 -2.56 1.43
CA LEU A 98 0.72 -1.38 0.63
C LEU A 98 -0.79 -1.20 0.62
N VAL A 99 -1.26 -0.04 1.08
CA VAL A 99 -2.67 0.32 1.16
C VAL A 99 -2.95 1.43 0.16
N ALA A 100 -3.97 1.26 -0.68
CA ALA A 100 -4.42 2.28 -1.62
C ALA A 100 -5.93 2.49 -1.51
N LEU A 101 -6.37 3.75 -1.48
CA LEU A 101 -7.77 4.14 -1.67
C LEU A 101 -7.92 4.70 -3.09
N VAL A 102 -8.81 4.09 -3.86
CA VAL A 102 -9.00 4.34 -5.28
C VAL A 102 -10.39 4.96 -5.51
N SER A 103 -10.50 5.91 -6.42
CA SER A 103 -11.78 6.51 -6.82
C SER A 103 -12.71 5.48 -7.50
N PRO A 104 -14.04 5.63 -7.39
CA PRO A 104 -15.01 4.65 -7.90
C PRO A 104 -15.04 4.55 -9.44
N ASP A 105 -14.57 5.57 -10.16
CA ASP A 105 -14.50 5.63 -11.62
C ASP A 105 -13.18 5.07 -12.20
N ALA A 106 -12.31 4.51 -11.36
CA ALA A 106 -11.00 4.03 -11.76
C ALA A 106 -11.07 2.77 -12.63
N ASN A 107 -10.14 2.66 -13.59
CA ASN A 107 -9.84 1.37 -14.21
C ASN A 107 -9.08 0.49 -13.21
N LEU A 108 -9.83 -0.32 -12.46
CA LEU A 108 -9.29 -1.18 -11.41
C LEU A 108 -8.28 -2.22 -11.92
N GLY A 109 -8.47 -2.74 -13.14
CA GLY A 109 -7.52 -3.66 -13.76
C GLY A 109 -6.15 -3.00 -13.94
N PHE A 110 -6.12 -1.77 -14.45
CA PHE A 110 -4.89 -0.99 -14.59
C PHE A 110 -4.25 -0.67 -13.23
N VAL A 111 -5.05 -0.24 -12.25
CA VAL A 111 -4.58 0.07 -10.89
C VAL A 111 -3.93 -1.16 -10.25
N LEU A 112 -4.58 -2.33 -10.31
CA LEU A 112 -4.06 -3.57 -9.74
C LEU A 112 -2.74 -4.00 -10.39
N VAL A 113 -2.63 -3.92 -11.72
CA VAL A 113 -1.39 -4.24 -12.43
C VAL A 113 -0.25 -3.31 -11.99
N LYS A 114 -0.52 -2.01 -11.89
CA LYS A 114 0.47 -1.03 -11.45
C LYS A 114 0.89 -1.26 -10.00
N LEU A 115 -0.06 -1.37 -9.08
CA LEU A 115 0.23 -1.59 -7.67
C LEU A 115 1.06 -2.86 -7.44
N LYS A 116 0.77 -3.97 -8.14
CA LYS A 116 1.59 -5.20 -8.07
C LYS A 116 3.04 -4.96 -8.48
N SER A 117 3.26 -4.28 -9.62
CA SER A 117 4.63 -3.97 -10.06
C SER A 117 5.40 -3.11 -9.03
N TYR A 118 4.73 -2.18 -8.36
CA TYR A 118 5.35 -1.37 -7.33
C TYR A 118 5.57 -2.12 -6.02
N VAL A 119 4.69 -3.06 -5.65
CA VAL A 119 4.88 -3.94 -4.49
C VAL A 119 6.16 -4.75 -4.65
N ASP A 120 6.42 -5.29 -5.83
CA ASP A 120 7.67 -6.03 -6.10
C ASP A 120 8.89 -5.12 -5.91
N SER A 121 8.86 -3.90 -6.46
CA SER A 121 9.93 -2.91 -6.24
C SER A 121 10.07 -2.52 -4.77
N ILE A 122 8.97 -2.39 -4.02
CA ILE A 122 8.99 -2.09 -2.58
C ILE A 122 9.69 -3.22 -1.82
N LYS A 123 9.37 -4.49 -2.12
CA LYS A 123 9.99 -5.65 -1.47
C LYS A 123 11.50 -5.67 -1.66
N GLU A 124 12.01 -5.34 -2.85
CA GLU A 124 13.45 -5.21 -3.11
C GLU A 124 14.12 -4.15 -2.22
N HIS A 125 13.47 -3.00 -2.06
CA HIS A 125 13.97 -1.91 -1.22
C HIS A 125 13.85 -2.21 0.28
N LEU A 126 12.90 -3.06 0.68
CA LEU A 126 12.76 -3.52 2.06
C LEU A 126 13.82 -4.55 2.44
N ASN A 127 14.22 -5.42 1.50
CA ASN A 127 15.15 -6.53 1.72
C ASN A 127 16.63 -6.21 1.41
N SER A 128 16.92 -5.03 0.86
CA SER A 128 18.30 -4.59 0.64
C SER A 128 19.00 -4.28 1.98
N TYR A 129 19.97 -5.13 2.34
CA TYR A 129 20.86 -5.02 3.51
C TYR A 129 22.01 -4.03 3.27
#